data_AF-A0A5C3Q000-F1
#
_entry.id   AF-A0A5C3Q000-F1
#
_cell.length_a   1.000
_cell.length_b   1.000
_cell.length_c   1.000
_cell.angle_alpha   90.00
_cell.angle_beta   90.00
_cell.angle_gamma   90.00
#
_symmetry.space_group_name_H-M   'P 1'
#
loop_
_entity.id
_entity.type
_entity.pdbx_description
1 polymer ?
#
loop_
_entity_poly.entity_id
_entity_poly.type
_entity_poly.pdbx_seq_one_letter_code
_entity_poly.pdbx_strand_id
1 'polypeptide(L)' 'LLYIAQDIQNMGPLWVYWCFVMQRYCGSLLPSVKSKKHPETCLANCIRDLAQNSHIKLIYQLHD' A
#
# COMPACT_ATOMS: atom_id res chain seq x y z
N LEU A 1 -14.08 -1.78 20.36
CA LEU A 1 -14.81 -0.72 19.63
C LEU A 1 -14.43 0.70 20.07
N LEU A 2 -14.07 0.94 21.33
CA LEU A 2 -13.72 2.28 21.85
C LEU A 2 -12.52 2.94 21.13
N TYR A 3 -11.53 2.14 20.72
CA TYR A 3 -10.30 2.63 20.09
C TYR A 3 -10.54 3.33 18.74
N ILE A 4 -11.51 2.83 17.96
CA ILE A 4 -11.83 3.36 16.63
C ILE A 4 -12.38 4.80 16.74
N ALA A 5 -13.18 5.08 17.77
CA ALA A 5 -13.70 6.43 17.99
C ALA A 5 -12.59 7.42 18.36
N GLN A 6 -11.62 6.98 19.16
CA GLN A 6 -10.46 7.80 19.53
C GLN A 6 -9.55 8.07 18.32
N ASP A 7 -9.30 7.06 17.48
CA ASP A 7 -8.55 7.23 16.24
C ASP A 7 -9.25 8.17 15.26
N ILE A 8 -10.58 8.11 15.13
CA ILE A 8 -11.34 9.01 14.27
C ILE A 8 -11.24 10.47 14.77
N GLN A 9 -11.20 10.68 16.09
CA GLN A 9 -10.98 12.03 16.63
C GLN A 9 -9.55 12.52 16.38
N ASN A 10 -8.56 11.63 16.48
CA ASN A 10 -7.15 11.99 16.35
C ASN A 10 -6.71 12.15 14.88
N MET A 11 -7.22 11.33 13.97
CA MET A 11 -6.79 11.25 12.56
C MET A 11 -7.85 11.77 11.57
N GLY A 12 -9.04 12.09 12.07
CA GLY A 12 -10.19 12.46 11.24
C GLY A 12 -11.00 11.25 10.76
N PRO A 13 -12.07 11.49 9.98
CA PRO A 13 -12.91 10.42 9.47
C PRO A 13 -12.09 9.38 8.70
N LEU A 14 -12.38 8.09 8.94
CA LEU A 14 -11.65 6.97 8.34
C LEU A 14 -11.51 7.09 6.82
N TRP A 15 -12.53 7.61 6.12
CA TRP A 15 -12.49 7.79 4.68
C TRP A 15 -11.46 8.83 4.22
N VAL A 16 -11.26 9.92 4.98
CA VAL A 16 -10.26 10.96 4.66
C VAL A 16 -8.86 10.38 4.83
N TYR A 17 -8.63 9.70 5.96
CA TYR A 17 -7.38 9.03 6.24
C TYR A 17 -7.06 7.97 5.17
N TRP A 18 -8.05 7.13 4.84
CA TRP A 18 -7.91 6.10 3.82
C TRP A 18 -7.63 6.68 2.43
N CYS A 19 -8.36 7.72 2.02
CA CYS A 19 -8.09 8.43 0.77
C CYS A 19 -6.66 8.96 0.72
N PHE A 20 -6.14 9.53 1.80
CA PHE A 20 -4.78 10.05 1.87
C PHE A 20 -3.72 8.95 1.73
N VAL A 21 -3.87 7.85 2.47
CA VAL A 21 -2.96 6.69 2.39
C VAL A 21 -3.00 6.08 1.00
N MET A 22 -4.21 5.88 0.45
CA MET A 22 -4.38 5.32 -0.89
C MET A 22 -3.82 6.24 -1.98
N GLN A 23 -3.94 7.56 -1.86
CA GLN A 23 -3.34 8.49 -2.81
C GLN A 23 -1.82 8.31 -2.90
N ARG A 24 -1.14 8.18 -1.75
CA ARG A 24 0.32 7.97 -1.69
C ARG A 24 0.72 6.59 -2.20
N TYR A 25 -0.04 5.57 -1.81
CA TYR A 25 0.19 4.20 -2.23
C TYR A 25 0.02 4.06 -3.75
N CYS A 26 -1.12 4.50 -4.29
CA CYS A 26 -1.39 4.50 -5.73
C CYS A 26 -0.38 5.38 -6.48
N GLY A 27 0.00 6.55 -5.95
CA GLY A 27 1.02 7.42 -6.56
C GLY A 27 2.38 6.73 -6.74
N SER A 28 2.74 5.83 -5.83
CA SER A 28 3.97 5.02 -5.94
C SER A 28 3.80 3.80 -6.83
N LEU A 29 2.59 3.24 -6.88
CA LEU A 29 2.28 1.99 -7.59
C LEU A 29 1.99 2.19 -9.09
N LEU A 30 1.27 3.26 -9.44
CA LEU A 30 0.92 3.64 -10.81
C LEU A 30 2.11 3.72 -11.77
N PRO A 31 3.26 4.35 -11.44
CA PRO A 31 4.41 4.40 -12.35
C PRO A 31 5.07 3.03 -12.56
N SER A 32 4.87 2.07 -11.65
CA SER A 32 5.39 0.71 -11.78
C SER A 32 4.57 -0.15 -12.76
N VAL A 33 3.34 0.24 -13.08
CA VAL A 33 2.49 -0.46 -14.05
C VAL A 33 2.88 -0.08 -15.47
N LYS A 34 3.86 -0.81 -16.03
CA LYS A 34 4.45 -0.52 -17.36
C LYS A 34 3.57 -0.90 -18.55
N SER A 35 2.60 -1.80 -18.39
CA SER A 35 1.77 -2.29 -19.50
C SER A 35 0.36 -1.74 -19.45
N LYS A 36 -0.07 -1.08 -20.53
CA LYS A 36 -1.45 -0.60 -20.72
C LYS A 36 -2.42 -1.68 -21.21
N LYS A 37 -1.91 -2.79 -21.77
CA LYS A 37 -2.75 -3.85 -22.36
C LYS A 37 -3.41 -4.73 -21.30
N HIS A 38 -2.69 -5.00 -20.21
CA HIS A 38 -3.17 -5.83 -19.09
C HIS A 38 -2.81 -5.17 -17.76
N PRO A 39 -3.45 -4.04 -17.41
CA PRO A 39 -3.12 -3.26 -16.23
C PRO A 39 -3.31 -4.06 -14.94
N GLU A 40 -4.41 -4.81 -14.84
CA GLU A 40 -4.73 -5.63 -13.65
C GLU A 40 -3.65 -6.69 -13.36
N THR A 41 -3.22 -7.43 -14.38
CA THR A 41 -2.19 -8.46 -14.22
C THR A 41 -0.83 -7.85 -13.86
N CYS A 42 -0.51 -6.69 -14.44
CA CYS A 42 0.73 -5.99 -14.12
C CYS A 42 0.73 -5.43 -12.70
N LEU A 43 -0.42 -4.91 -12.26
CA LEU A 43 -0.63 -4.45 -10.90
C LEU A 43 -0.48 -5.60 -9.89
N ALA A 44 -1.16 -6.72 -10.14
CA ALA A 44 -1.09 -7.91 -9.30
C ALA A 44 0.35 -8.44 -9.19
N ASN A 45 1.08 -8.48 -10.31
CA ASN A 45 2.49 -8.88 -10.31
C ASN A 45 3.37 -7.90 -9.52
N CYS A 46 3.18 -6.60 -9.70
CA CYS A 46 3.94 -5.59 -8.96
C CYS A 46 3.71 -5.68 -7.44
N ILE A 47 2.46 -5.86 -7.00
CA ILE A 47 2.12 -6.06 -5.59
C ILE A 47 2.74 -7.36 -5.07
N ARG A 48 2.67 -8.45 -5.84
CA ARG A 48 3.28 -9.73 -5.49
C ARG A 48 4.80 -9.61 -5.30
N ASP A 49 5.48 -8.94 -6.23
CA ASP A 49 6.93 -8.74 -6.17
C ASP A 49 7.33 -7.88 -4.96
N LEU A 50 6.56 -6.81 -4.65
CA LEU A 50 6.74 -5.98 -3.45
C LEU A 50 6.58 -6.78 -2.15
N ALA A 51 5.55 -7.61 -2.07
CA ALA A 51 5.30 -8.46 -0.91
C ALA A 51 6.40 -9.51 -0.72
N GLN A 52 6.84 -10.17 -1.80
CA GLN A 52 7.94 -11.12 -1.77
C GLN A 52 9.25 -10.46 -1.35
N ASN A 53 9.57 -9.28 -1.89
CA ASN A 53 10.76 -8.54 -1.51
C ASN A 53 10.74 -8.16 -0.02
N SER A 54 9.60 -7.67 0.47
CA SER A 54 9.42 -7.34 1.90
C SER A 54 9.58 -8.55 2.80
N HIS A 55 9.05 -9.70 2.39
CA HIS A 55 9.19 -10.95 3.12
C HIS A 55 10.64 -11.46 3.16
N ILE A 56 11.35 -11.39 2.03
CA ILE A 56 12.78 -11.72 1.95
C ILE A 56 13.58 -10.80 2.88
N LYS A 57 13.34 -9.48 2.83
CA LYS A 57 13.99 -8.52 3.72
C LYS A 57 13.78 -8.86 5.19
N LEU A 58 12.57 -9.27 5.56
CA LEU A 58 12.24 -9.67 6.91
C LEU A 58 12.96 -10.96 7.35
N ILE A 59 12.98 -11.99 6.50
CA ILE A 59 13.66 -13.27 6.80
C ILE A 59 15.16 -13.06 7.00
N TYR A 60 15.80 -12.27 6.13
CA TYR A 60 17.24 -12.05 6.17
C TYR A 60 17.65 -10.87 7.07
N GLN A 61 16.70 -10.28 7.80
CA GLN A 61 16.91 -9.09 8.64
C GLN A 61 17.65 -7.96 7.91
N LEU A 62 17.38 -7.80 6.61
CA LEU A 62 17.89 -6.73 5.77
C LEU A 62 17.09 -5.46 6.08
N HIS A 63 17.25 -4.93 7.29
CA HIS A 63 16.89 -3.55 7.60
C HIS A 63 18.11 -2.69 7.28
N ASP A 64 17.91 -1.72 6.38
CA ASP A 64 18.83 -0.60 6.17
C ASP A 64 18.67 0.41 7.32
#